data_AF-G4Z5W7-F1
#
_entry.id   AF-G4Z5W7-F1
#
_cell.length_a   1.000
_cell.length_b   1.000
_cell.length_c   1.000
_cell.angle_alpha   90.00
_cell.angle_beta   90.00
_cell.angle_gamma   90.00
#
_symmetry.space_group_name_H-M   'P 1'
#
loop_
_entity.id
_entity.type
_entity.pdbx_description
1 polymer ?
#
loop_
_entity_poly.entity_id
_entity_poly.type
_entity_poly.pdbx_seq_one_letter_code
_entity_poly.pdbx_strand_id
1 'polypeptide(L)'
;MQERIPKLRAEVEQLTKMLTEYENGGGGTLQVQQVSSSSSLSEKEQQLVQIARQKNELLVENAQLRKQFHRATAFATSLQQMLNNEHKLYLANSSYFLVLKPLTPPDCQRELRRSLNVIIPCYGVAKNVNRSREICGWNETRLTERSDFHNVKSKLIRGKSARFVFNQTWELFMDPFRTQKLFAPIMDVRCRLVQRVDDDNALFCYDHAASRVLSEKTDLPSVSTMALVTRVSTESGYLIITRGLRRGSVEVQDVLRAASSDRRSEIWLETLTWYGWLISQFV
;
A
#
# COMPACT_ATOMS: atom_id res chain seq x y z
N MET A 1 20.53 -30.84 -0.32
CA MET A 1 21.59 -29.96 0.26
C MET A 1 21.60 -29.93 1.80
N GLN A 2 20.49 -30.25 2.49
CA GLN A 2 20.40 -30.16 3.97
C GLN A 2 21.25 -31.18 4.76
N GLU A 3 21.61 -32.34 4.19
CA GLU A 3 22.41 -33.36 4.91
C GLU A 3 23.93 -33.22 4.79
N ARG A 4 24.41 -32.41 3.82
CA ARG A 4 25.86 -32.25 3.57
C ARG A 4 26.54 -31.32 4.57
N ILE A 5 25.79 -30.34 5.06
CA ILE A 5 26.24 -29.31 6.02
C ILE A 5 26.55 -29.91 7.41
N PRO A 6 25.72 -30.79 8.01
CA PRO A 6 26.04 -31.39 9.31
C PRO A 6 27.24 -32.34 9.24
N LYS A 7 27.42 -33.09 8.15
CA LYS A 7 28.60 -33.95 7.96
C LYS A 7 29.90 -33.15 7.92
N LEU A 8 29.93 -32.06 7.16
CA LEU A 8 31.11 -31.19 7.08
C LEU A 8 31.40 -30.47 8.41
N ARG A 9 30.39 -30.18 9.23
CA ARG A 9 30.61 -29.63 10.58
C ARG A 9 31.27 -30.63 11.51
N ALA A 10 30.81 -31.88 11.52
CA ALA A 10 31.40 -32.94 12.33
C ALA A 10 32.87 -33.21 11.95
N GLU A 11 33.18 -33.17 10.65
CA GLU A 11 34.54 -33.35 10.13
C GLU A 11 35.49 -32.21 10.55
N VAL A 12 35.01 -30.97 10.50
CA VAL A 12 35.77 -29.79 10.96
C VAL A 12 36.00 -29.85 12.47
N GLU A 13 35.02 -30.27 13.25
CA GLU A 13 35.12 -30.37 14.71
C GLU A 13 36.12 -31.47 15.13
N GLN A 14 36.12 -32.60 14.41
CA GLN A 14 37.08 -33.69 14.61
C GLN A 14 38.52 -33.28 14.26
N LEU A 15 38.72 -32.56 13.15
CA LEU A 15 40.05 -32.04 12.77
C LEU A 15 40.57 -30.99 13.76
N THR A 16 39.67 -30.15 14.29
CA THR A 16 40.02 -29.13 15.28
C THR A 16 40.46 -29.78 16.59
N LYS A 17 39.78 -30.86 17.02
CA LYS A 17 40.14 -31.63 18.20
C LYS A 17 41.52 -32.29 18.07
N MET A 18 41.82 -32.90 16.92
CA MET A 18 43.14 -33.51 16.69
C MET A 18 44.28 -32.48 16.67
N LEU A 19 44.05 -31.28 16.15
CA LEU A 19 45.04 -30.20 16.18
C LEU A 19 45.31 -29.74 17.62
N THR A 20 44.27 -29.59 18.44
CA THR A 20 44.44 -29.22 19.86
C THR A 20 45.13 -30.31 20.68
N GLU A 21 44.93 -31.59 20.35
CA GLU A 21 45.63 -32.71 21.01
C GLU A 21 47.10 -32.76 20.61
N TYR A 22 47.43 -32.40 19.36
CA TYR A 22 48.81 -32.33 18.88
C TYR A 22 49.57 -31.12 19.46
N GLU A 23 48.92 -29.96 19.58
CA GLU A 23 49.50 -28.75 20.18
C GLU A 23 49.70 -28.90 21.70
N ASN A 24 48.81 -29.62 22.39
CA ASN A 24 48.91 -29.86 23.83
C ASN A 24 49.87 -31.02 24.22
N GLY A 25 50.37 -31.79 23.24
CA GLY A 25 51.29 -32.92 23.46
C GLY A 25 52.79 -32.59 23.35
N GLY A 26 53.16 -31.33 23.13
CA GLY A 26 54.54 -30.91 22.86
C GLY A 26 55.40 -30.69 24.11
N GLY A 27 55.77 -31.77 24.81
CA GLY A 27 56.74 -31.69 25.93
C GLY A 27 57.00 -33.00 26.65
N GLY A 28 57.49 -34.04 25.97
CA GLY A 28 57.86 -35.30 26.62
C GLY A 28 58.60 -36.27 25.71
N THR A 29 59.90 -36.44 25.94
CA THR A 29 60.82 -37.36 25.28
C THR A 29 60.36 -38.82 25.35
N LEU A 30 60.20 -39.51 24.20
CA LEU A 30 60.30 -40.97 24.15
C LEU A 30 60.89 -41.46 22.81
N GLN A 31 62.06 -42.11 22.97
CA GLN A 31 62.56 -43.29 22.29
C GLN A 31 62.44 -43.42 20.77
N VAL A 32 63.64 -43.45 20.18
CA VAL A 32 63.98 -44.08 18.92
C VAL A 32 63.38 -45.49 18.84
N GLN A 33 62.35 -45.64 18.01
CA GLN A 33 62.08 -46.89 17.31
C GLN A 33 61.87 -46.56 15.84
N GLN A 34 62.91 -46.81 15.04
CA GLN A 34 62.86 -46.77 13.58
C GLN A 34 61.77 -47.72 13.07
N VAL A 35 60.69 -47.18 12.51
CA VAL A 35 59.88 -47.87 11.49
C VAL A 35 59.29 -46.84 10.51
N SER A 36 59.99 -46.65 9.38
CA SER A 36 59.46 -46.29 8.05
C SER A 36 58.22 -45.36 7.97
N SER A 37 58.39 -44.04 8.11
CA SER A 37 57.30 -43.07 7.88
C SER A 37 57.74 -41.67 7.41
N SER A 38 58.99 -41.49 6.98
CA SER A 38 59.47 -40.17 6.54
C SER A 38 58.90 -39.73 5.18
N SER A 39 58.49 -40.66 4.30
CA SER A 39 57.85 -40.32 3.03
C SER A 39 56.36 -39.95 3.18
N SER A 40 55.62 -40.63 4.06
CA SER A 40 54.17 -40.42 4.24
C SER A 40 53.82 -39.17 5.03
N LEU A 41 54.70 -38.73 5.94
CA LEU A 41 54.58 -37.43 6.60
C LEU A 41 54.78 -36.28 5.61
N SER A 42 55.75 -36.39 4.70
CA SER A 42 55.99 -35.39 3.65
C SER A 42 54.83 -35.30 2.66
N GLU A 43 54.20 -36.42 2.29
CA GLU A 43 52.99 -36.42 1.44
C GLU A 43 51.78 -35.76 2.13
N LYS A 44 51.59 -36.02 3.44
CA LYS A 44 50.51 -35.38 4.21
C LYS A 44 50.72 -33.88 4.40
N GLU A 45 51.96 -33.44 4.60
CA GLU A 45 52.31 -32.02 4.66
C GLU A 45 52.08 -31.33 3.31
N GLN A 46 52.43 -31.97 2.20
CA GLN A 46 52.14 -31.47 0.85
C GLN A 46 50.63 -31.37 0.59
N GLN A 47 49.85 -32.38 1.01
CA GLN A 47 48.39 -32.33 0.93
C GLN A 47 47.79 -31.19 1.77
N LEU A 48 48.30 -30.94 2.98
CA LEU A 48 47.85 -29.84 3.83
C LEU A 48 48.13 -28.47 3.20
N VAL A 49 49.31 -28.29 2.59
CA VAL A 49 49.65 -27.06 1.87
C VAL A 49 48.72 -26.86 0.66
N GLN A 50 48.40 -27.94 -0.07
CA GLN A 50 47.50 -27.89 -1.20
C GLN A 50 46.05 -27.56 -0.78
N ILE A 51 45.57 -28.15 0.31
CA ILE A 51 44.25 -27.85 0.89
C ILE A 51 44.20 -26.40 1.40
N ALA A 52 45.26 -25.92 2.07
CA ALA A 52 45.33 -24.54 2.55
C ALA A 52 45.28 -23.53 1.39
N ARG A 53 45.96 -23.85 0.28
CA ARG A 53 45.91 -23.04 -0.95
C ARG A 53 44.50 -23.00 -1.54
N GLN A 54 43.86 -24.16 -1.73
CA GLN A 54 42.50 -24.25 -2.25
C GLN A 54 41.49 -23.54 -1.34
N LYS A 55 41.65 -23.65 -0.01
CA LYS A 55 40.81 -22.93 0.95
C LYS A 55 40.94 -21.43 0.78
N ASN A 56 42.16 -20.90 0.60
CA ASN A 56 42.37 -19.47 0.38
C ASN A 56 41.77 -19.00 -0.96
N GLU A 57 41.93 -19.79 -2.03
CA GLU A 57 41.31 -19.50 -3.33
C GLU A 57 39.77 -19.44 -3.20
N LEU A 58 39.16 -20.43 -2.54
CA LEU A 58 37.72 -20.46 -2.28
C LEU A 58 37.25 -19.32 -1.37
N LEU A 59 38.04 -18.89 -0.39
CA LEU A 59 37.67 -17.75 0.47
C LEU A 59 37.63 -16.44 -0.32
N VAL A 60 38.59 -16.23 -1.22
CA VAL A 60 38.61 -15.07 -2.11
C VAL A 60 37.42 -15.10 -3.07
N GLU A 61 37.13 -16.27 -3.66
CA GLU A 61 35.98 -16.45 -4.55
C GLU A 61 34.66 -16.20 -3.80
N ASN A 62 34.50 -16.74 -2.59
CA ASN A 62 33.29 -16.54 -1.78
C ASN A 62 33.09 -15.05 -1.43
N ALA A 63 34.18 -14.33 -1.13
CA ALA A 63 34.12 -12.90 -0.88
C ALA A 63 33.69 -12.11 -2.13
N GLN A 64 34.19 -12.50 -3.31
CA GLN A 64 33.76 -11.90 -4.58
C GLN A 64 32.29 -12.19 -4.90
N LEU A 65 31.84 -13.43 -4.70
CA LEU A 65 30.44 -13.82 -4.91
C LEU A 65 29.49 -13.06 -3.98
N ARG A 66 29.83 -12.90 -2.69
CA ARG A 66 29.04 -12.08 -1.76
C ARG A 66 28.95 -10.63 -2.22
N LYS A 67 30.05 -10.07 -2.71
CA LYS A 67 30.08 -8.70 -3.26
C LYS A 67 29.18 -8.58 -4.50
N GLN A 68 29.19 -9.55 -5.40
CA GLN A 68 28.31 -9.58 -6.57
C GLN A 68 26.84 -9.74 -6.16
N PHE A 69 26.55 -10.62 -5.21
CA PHE A 69 25.19 -10.81 -4.70
C PHE A 69 24.63 -9.53 -4.07
N HIS A 70 25.41 -8.83 -3.25
CA HIS A 70 24.99 -7.55 -2.69
C HIS A 70 24.70 -6.50 -3.78
N ARG A 71 25.52 -6.44 -4.83
CA ARG A 71 25.27 -5.55 -5.97
C ARG A 71 23.98 -5.91 -6.71
N ALA A 72 23.76 -7.19 -6.98
CA ALA A 72 22.56 -7.66 -7.66
C ALA A 72 21.29 -7.38 -6.83
N THR A 73 21.31 -7.62 -5.52
CA THR A 73 20.18 -7.33 -4.63
C THR A 73 19.88 -5.84 -4.53
N ALA A 74 20.91 -5.00 -4.42
CA ALA A 74 20.75 -3.54 -4.43
C ALA A 74 20.14 -3.05 -5.76
N PHE A 75 20.62 -3.58 -6.88
CA PHE A 75 20.08 -3.28 -8.20
C PHE A 75 18.62 -3.72 -8.34
N ALA A 76 18.28 -4.95 -7.94
CA ALA A 76 16.91 -5.47 -7.98
C ALA A 76 15.95 -4.62 -7.12
N THR A 77 16.40 -4.20 -5.93
CA THR A 77 15.62 -3.33 -5.04
C THR A 77 15.40 -1.95 -5.67
N SER A 78 16.44 -1.38 -6.30
CA SER A 78 16.33 -0.12 -7.02
C SER A 78 15.38 -0.21 -8.21
N LEU A 79 15.42 -1.31 -8.96
CA LEU A 79 14.54 -1.56 -10.11
C LEU A 79 13.09 -1.74 -9.66
N GLN A 80 12.86 -2.44 -8.55
CA GLN A 80 11.54 -2.56 -7.94
C GLN A 80 11.00 -1.21 -7.46
N GLN A 81 11.86 -0.38 -6.85
CA GLN A 81 11.48 1.00 -6.46
C GLN A 81 11.16 1.86 -7.69
N MET A 82 11.94 1.75 -8.76
CA MET A 82 11.71 2.46 -10.02
C MET A 82 10.36 2.04 -10.62
N LEU A 83 10.10 0.75 -10.77
CA LEU A 83 8.81 0.22 -11.25
C LEU A 83 7.63 0.67 -10.38
N ASN A 84 7.78 0.64 -9.06
CA ASN A 84 6.75 1.12 -8.15
C ASN A 84 6.51 2.62 -8.29
N ASN A 85 7.56 3.41 -8.50
CA ASN A 85 7.45 4.86 -8.69
C ASN A 85 6.86 5.19 -10.06
N GLU A 86 7.23 4.46 -11.11
CA GLU A 86 6.64 4.57 -12.44
C GLU A 86 5.15 4.23 -12.37
N HIS A 87 4.79 3.10 -11.75
CA HIS A 87 3.40 2.71 -11.54
C HIS A 87 2.62 3.76 -10.75
N LYS A 88 3.24 4.39 -9.73
CA LYS A 88 2.63 5.51 -9.00
C LYS A 88 2.40 6.72 -9.90
N LEU A 89 3.39 7.11 -10.69
CA LEU A 89 3.27 8.23 -11.63
C LEU A 89 2.22 7.95 -12.71
N TYR A 90 2.12 6.71 -13.21
CA TYR A 90 1.08 6.29 -14.15
C TYR A 90 -0.32 6.35 -13.55
N LEU A 91 -0.49 5.86 -12.31
CA LEU A 91 -1.76 5.97 -11.56
C LEU A 91 -2.14 7.43 -11.28
N ALA A 92 -1.18 8.35 -11.21
CA ALA A 92 -1.43 9.78 -11.03
C ALA A 92 -1.90 10.50 -12.31
N ASN A 93 -1.38 10.12 -13.49
CA ASN A 93 -1.41 10.99 -14.67
C ASN A 93 -2.21 10.51 -15.89
N SER A 94 -2.63 9.24 -15.99
CA SER A 94 -3.46 8.82 -17.14
C SER A 94 -4.21 7.52 -16.83
N SER A 95 -5.54 7.63 -16.76
CA SER A 95 -6.44 6.59 -16.31
C SER A 95 -6.32 5.32 -17.17
N TYR A 96 -6.08 4.16 -16.55
CA TYR A 96 -6.23 2.82 -17.16
C TYR A 96 -7.66 2.50 -17.62
N PHE A 97 -8.52 3.50 -17.66
CA PHE A 97 -9.92 3.42 -17.97
C PHE A 97 -10.15 3.96 -19.37
N LEU A 98 -10.63 3.10 -20.26
CA LEU A 98 -11.26 3.53 -21.48
C LEU A 98 -12.69 3.98 -21.12
N VAL A 99 -12.94 5.28 -21.14
CA VAL A 99 -14.25 5.87 -20.85
C VAL A 99 -15.10 5.80 -22.11
N LEU A 100 -16.00 4.83 -22.18
CA LEU A 100 -16.89 4.59 -23.33
C LEU A 100 -18.06 5.59 -23.34
N LYS A 101 -18.59 5.89 -22.15
CA LYS A 101 -19.64 6.90 -21.94
C LYS A 101 -19.15 7.89 -20.88
N PRO A 102 -18.56 9.03 -21.27
CA PRO A 102 -18.04 10.01 -20.34
C PRO A 102 -19.16 10.78 -19.64
N LEU A 103 -18.88 11.24 -18.42
CA LEU A 103 -19.71 12.23 -17.74
C LEU A 103 -19.57 13.57 -18.43
N THR A 104 -20.70 14.26 -18.56
CA THR A 104 -20.75 15.64 -19.07
C THR A 104 -21.04 16.62 -17.93
N PRO A 105 -20.69 17.91 -18.06
CA PRO A 105 -21.03 18.91 -17.05
C PRO A 105 -22.54 18.97 -16.69
N PRO A 106 -23.49 18.83 -17.64
CA PRO A 106 -24.91 18.70 -17.32
C PRO A 106 -25.25 17.49 -16.43
N ASP A 107 -24.57 16.36 -16.60
CA ASP A 107 -24.76 15.18 -15.76
C ASP A 107 -24.23 15.43 -14.35
N CYS A 108 -23.07 16.08 -14.22
CA CYS A 108 -22.52 16.50 -12.93
C CYS A 108 -23.49 17.44 -12.19
N GLN A 109 -24.07 18.41 -12.89
CA GLN A 109 -25.09 19.31 -12.33
C GLN A 109 -26.34 18.57 -11.84
N ARG A 110 -26.77 17.53 -12.57
CA ARG A 110 -27.91 16.68 -12.19
C ARG A 110 -27.64 15.94 -10.87
N GLU A 111 -26.47 15.32 -10.76
CA GLU A 111 -26.06 14.60 -9.55
C GLU A 111 -25.77 15.54 -8.37
N LEU A 112 -25.25 16.75 -8.64
CA LEU A 112 -25.10 17.80 -7.64
C LEU A 112 -26.45 18.20 -7.04
N ARG A 113 -27.45 18.51 -7.87
CA ARG A 113 -28.82 18.84 -7.41
C ARG A 113 -29.41 17.70 -6.60
N ARG A 114 -29.28 16.45 -7.08
CA ARG A 114 -29.73 15.26 -6.36
C ARG A 114 -29.05 15.12 -4.99
N SER A 115 -27.79 15.53 -4.86
CA SER A 115 -27.04 15.53 -3.59
C SER A 115 -27.51 16.61 -2.64
N LEU A 116 -27.65 17.85 -3.13
CA LEU A 116 -28.09 18.97 -2.32
C LEU A 116 -29.49 18.75 -1.75
N ASN A 117 -30.39 18.11 -2.51
CA ASN A 117 -31.72 17.72 -2.03
C ASN A 117 -31.69 16.78 -0.82
N VAL A 118 -30.61 16.03 -0.61
CA VAL A 118 -30.41 15.17 0.57
C VAL A 118 -29.65 15.94 1.67
N ILE A 119 -28.59 16.66 1.29
CA ILE A 119 -27.68 17.34 2.22
C ILE A 119 -28.37 18.49 2.97
N ILE A 120 -29.14 19.32 2.27
CA ILE A 120 -29.74 20.53 2.85
C ILE A 120 -30.70 20.18 4.01
N PRO A 121 -31.66 19.24 3.86
CA PRO A 121 -32.48 18.80 4.99
C PRO A 121 -31.67 18.25 6.16
N CYS A 122 -30.63 17.45 5.91
CA CYS A 122 -29.78 16.88 6.96
C CYS A 122 -29.12 17.96 7.83
N TYR A 123 -28.67 19.08 7.25
CA TYR A 123 -28.11 20.20 8.01
C TYR A 123 -29.15 20.87 8.93
N GLY A 124 -30.39 21.02 8.46
CA GLY A 124 -31.48 21.56 9.27
C GLY A 124 -31.77 20.69 10.48
N VAL A 125 -31.86 19.37 10.28
CA VAL A 125 -32.11 18.41 11.36
C VAL A 125 -30.92 18.34 12.33
N ALA A 126 -29.69 18.26 11.83
CA ALA A 126 -28.49 18.12 12.66
C ALA A 126 -28.28 19.31 13.61
N LYS A 127 -28.64 20.54 13.20
CA LYS A 127 -28.59 21.73 14.06
C LYS A 127 -29.56 21.65 15.24
N ASN A 128 -30.65 20.92 15.10
CA ASN A 128 -31.71 20.83 16.10
C ASN A 128 -31.53 19.65 17.06
N VAL A 129 -30.52 18.79 16.84
CA VAL A 129 -30.28 17.63 17.68
C VAL A 129 -29.34 18.00 18.83
N ASN A 130 -29.90 18.03 20.04
CA ASN A 130 -29.19 18.36 21.29
C ASN A 130 -28.26 17.25 21.81
N ARG A 131 -28.17 16.10 21.12
CA ARG A 131 -27.31 14.97 21.49
C ARG A 131 -26.10 14.89 20.56
N SER A 132 -25.08 15.70 20.84
CA SER A 132 -23.76 15.57 20.23
C SER A 132 -22.80 14.88 21.19
N ARG A 133 -22.07 13.86 20.70
CA ARG A 133 -20.95 13.28 21.43
C ARG A 133 -19.66 13.96 20.99
N GLU A 134 -18.83 14.38 21.94
CA GLU A 134 -17.49 14.85 21.62
C GLU A 134 -16.51 13.68 21.57
N ILE A 135 -15.78 13.54 20.46
CA ILE A 135 -14.71 12.55 20.29
C ILE A 135 -13.50 13.26 19.67
N CYS A 136 -12.40 13.37 20.41
CA CYS A 136 -11.16 14.00 19.93
C CYS A 136 -11.36 15.42 19.36
N GLY A 137 -12.23 16.22 19.98
CA GLY A 137 -12.59 17.58 19.54
C GLY A 137 -13.52 17.63 18.32
N TRP A 138 -14.13 16.50 17.93
CA TRP A 138 -15.22 16.44 16.96
C TRP A 138 -16.55 16.28 17.67
N ASN A 139 -17.54 17.08 17.28
CA ASN A 139 -18.93 16.89 17.67
C ASN A 139 -19.58 15.95 16.65
N GLU A 140 -20.00 14.77 17.11
CA GLU A 140 -20.68 13.76 16.31
C GLU A 140 -22.18 13.72 16.65
N THR A 141 -23.01 13.85 15.62
CA THR A 141 -24.46 13.69 15.66
C THR A 141 -24.84 12.53 14.75
N ARG A 142 -25.59 11.56 15.29
CA ARG A 142 -26.13 10.43 14.53
C ARG A 142 -27.63 10.63 14.34
N LEU A 143 -28.07 10.57 13.10
CA LEU A 143 -29.48 10.63 12.74
C LEU A 143 -29.85 9.34 12.05
N THR A 144 -30.90 8.68 12.52
CA THR A 144 -31.50 7.56 11.81
C THR A 144 -32.86 8.03 11.33
N GLU A 145 -33.03 8.17 10.03
CA GLU A 145 -34.31 8.52 9.42
C GLU A 145 -34.75 7.35 8.52
N ARG A 146 -35.79 6.63 8.95
CA ARG A 146 -36.26 5.39 8.30
C ARG A 146 -35.14 4.34 8.19
N SER A 147 -34.73 3.99 6.96
CA SER A 147 -33.64 3.06 6.65
C SER A 147 -32.28 3.73 6.47
N ASP A 148 -32.23 5.07 6.52
CA ASP A 148 -31.02 5.82 6.23
C ASP A 148 -30.30 6.20 7.52
N PHE A 149 -29.00 5.93 7.53
CA PHE A 149 -28.11 6.27 8.62
C PHE A 149 -27.23 7.45 8.22
N HIS A 150 -27.44 8.59 8.88
CA HIS A 150 -26.63 9.78 8.68
C HIS A 150 -25.69 9.99 9.86
N ASN A 151 -24.41 10.15 9.56
CA ASN A 151 -23.39 10.49 10.53
C ASN A 151 -22.83 11.88 10.20
N VAL A 152 -23.13 12.86 11.05
CA VAL A 152 -22.66 14.23 10.89
C VAL A 152 -21.56 14.48 11.92
N LYS A 153 -20.40 14.92 11.45
CA LYS A 153 -19.28 15.30 12.30
C LYS A 153 -18.89 16.75 12.03
N SER A 154 -18.66 17.51 13.08
CA SER A 154 -18.23 18.91 12.96
C SER A 154 -17.07 19.21 13.91
N LYS A 155 -16.19 20.12 13.48
CA LYS A 155 -15.04 20.58 14.27
C LYS A 155 -14.75 22.03 13.92
N LEU A 156 -14.46 22.83 14.95
CA LEU A 156 -14.02 24.21 14.78
C LEU A 156 -12.51 24.24 14.49
N ILE A 157 -12.13 24.87 13.38
CA ILE A 157 -10.74 25.14 13.03
C ILE A 157 -10.50 26.64 13.24
N ARG A 158 -9.59 26.99 14.15
CA ARG A 158 -9.25 28.38 14.46
C ARG A 158 -8.09 28.88 13.59
N GLY A 159 -8.07 30.17 13.29
CA GLY A 159 -6.96 30.83 12.59
C GLY A 159 -6.84 30.53 11.09
N LYS A 160 -7.87 29.92 10.47
CA LYS A 160 -7.94 29.64 9.03
C LYS A 160 -9.32 29.99 8.49
N SER A 161 -9.39 30.53 7.27
CA SER A 161 -10.66 30.82 6.60
C SER A 161 -11.27 29.55 6.00
N ALA A 162 -12.61 29.51 5.89
CA ALA A 162 -13.33 28.41 5.25
C ALA A 162 -12.81 28.14 3.83
N ARG A 163 -12.58 29.19 3.05
CA ARG A 163 -12.03 29.12 1.68
C ARG A 163 -10.64 28.49 1.63
N PHE A 164 -9.76 28.83 2.58
CA PHE A 164 -8.42 28.27 2.65
C PHE A 164 -8.48 26.76 2.87
N VAL A 165 -9.27 26.30 3.85
CA VAL A 165 -9.37 24.87 4.16
C VAL A 165 -10.06 24.10 3.03
N PHE A 166 -11.09 24.70 2.42
CA PHE A 166 -11.77 24.15 1.25
C PHE A 166 -10.79 23.90 0.09
N ASN A 167 -9.99 24.90 -0.30
CA ASN A 167 -9.01 24.76 -1.38
C ASN A 167 -7.98 23.68 -1.05
N GLN A 168 -7.42 23.67 0.16
CA GLN A 168 -6.46 22.64 0.58
C GLN A 168 -7.06 21.23 0.55
N THR A 169 -8.34 21.10 0.91
CA THR A 169 -9.04 19.82 0.88
C THR A 169 -9.30 19.37 -0.56
N TRP A 170 -9.65 20.29 -1.46
CA TRP A 170 -9.80 19.98 -2.88
C TRP A 170 -8.51 19.45 -3.50
N GLU A 171 -7.38 20.13 -3.26
CA GLU A 171 -6.07 19.66 -3.74
C GLU A 171 -5.71 18.27 -3.20
N LEU A 172 -6.13 17.96 -1.98
CA LEU A 172 -5.97 16.62 -1.43
C LEU A 172 -6.80 15.58 -2.21
N PHE A 173 -8.06 15.88 -2.53
CA PHE A 173 -8.93 15.01 -3.33
C PHE A 173 -8.41 14.78 -4.75
N MET A 174 -7.79 15.79 -5.36
CA MET A 174 -7.25 15.70 -6.71
C MET A 174 -5.98 14.82 -6.81
N ASP A 175 -5.36 14.48 -5.68
CA ASP A 175 -4.27 13.51 -5.61
C ASP A 175 -4.82 12.15 -5.13
N PRO A 176 -4.94 11.14 -6.04
CA PRO A 176 -5.46 9.83 -5.68
C PRO A 176 -4.68 9.15 -4.54
N PHE A 177 -3.35 9.37 -4.45
CA PHE A 177 -2.52 8.77 -3.39
C PHE A 177 -2.76 9.40 -2.04
N ARG A 178 -2.98 10.72 -2.00
CA ARG A 178 -3.35 11.39 -0.75
C ARG A 178 -4.76 11.02 -0.34
N THR A 179 -5.68 10.95 -1.29
CA THR A 179 -7.07 10.54 -1.05
C THR A 179 -7.15 9.12 -0.50
N GLN A 180 -6.36 8.19 -1.04
CA GLN A 180 -6.27 6.82 -0.54
C GLN A 180 -5.89 6.77 0.96
N LYS A 181 -5.04 7.68 1.42
CA LYS A 181 -4.62 7.76 2.84
C LYS A 181 -5.72 8.27 3.79
N LEU A 182 -6.83 8.78 3.27
CA LEU A 182 -8.00 9.14 4.08
C LEU A 182 -8.77 7.91 4.58
N PHE A 183 -8.59 6.78 3.91
CA PHE A 183 -9.22 5.52 4.28
C PHE A 183 -8.37 4.80 5.32
N ALA A 184 -9.04 4.11 6.25
CA ALA A 184 -8.35 3.24 7.21
C ALA A 184 -7.53 2.18 6.45
N PRO A 185 -6.26 1.92 6.82
CA PRO A 185 -5.40 0.97 6.10
C PRO A 185 -6.00 -0.42 5.92
N ILE A 186 -6.81 -0.88 6.88
CA ILE A 186 -7.51 -2.18 6.84
C ILE A 186 -8.50 -2.31 5.67
N MET A 187 -9.00 -1.19 5.13
CA MET A 187 -9.91 -1.20 3.99
C MET A 187 -9.17 -1.42 2.65
N ASP A 188 -7.85 -1.17 2.64
CA ASP A 188 -6.97 -1.24 1.45
C ASP A 188 -7.64 -0.66 0.19
N VAL A 189 -8.16 0.57 0.33
CA VAL A 189 -8.86 1.25 -0.75
C VAL A 189 -7.85 1.73 -1.77
N ARG A 190 -8.04 1.44 -3.06
CA ARG A 190 -7.29 2.07 -4.15
C ARG A 190 -8.15 3.15 -4.77
N CYS A 191 -7.63 4.37 -4.83
CA CYS A 191 -8.28 5.49 -5.48
C CYS A 191 -7.64 5.72 -6.85
N ARG A 192 -8.45 5.88 -7.90
CA ARG A 192 -7.98 6.15 -9.26
C ARG A 192 -8.83 7.25 -9.88
N LEU A 193 -8.18 8.25 -10.47
CA LEU A 193 -8.88 9.25 -11.28
C LEU A 193 -9.29 8.59 -12.60
N VAL A 194 -10.58 8.66 -12.93
CA VAL A 194 -11.18 8.08 -14.14
C VAL A 194 -11.36 9.14 -15.22
N GLN A 195 -11.88 10.31 -14.82
CA GLN A 195 -12.16 11.41 -15.74
C GLN A 195 -12.13 12.72 -14.95
N ARG A 196 -11.46 13.74 -15.48
CA ARG A 196 -11.68 15.13 -15.06
C ARG A 196 -12.69 15.75 -16.01
N VAL A 197 -13.87 16.12 -15.49
CA VAL A 197 -14.96 16.65 -16.32
C VAL A 197 -14.74 18.14 -16.58
N ASP A 198 -14.39 18.88 -15.52
CA ASP A 198 -14.00 20.29 -15.56
C ASP A 198 -13.12 20.62 -14.32
N ASP A 199 -13.00 21.88 -13.93
CA ASP A 199 -12.21 22.31 -12.77
C ASP A 199 -12.87 22.02 -11.42
N ASP A 200 -14.18 21.78 -11.41
CA ASP A 200 -14.98 21.59 -10.21
C ASP A 200 -15.50 20.15 -10.05
N ASN A 201 -15.36 19.32 -11.09
CA ASN A 201 -15.93 17.98 -11.18
C ASN A 201 -14.88 16.95 -11.64
N ALA A 202 -14.69 15.92 -10.82
CA ALA A 202 -13.82 14.80 -11.12
C ALA A 202 -14.49 13.47 -10.78
N LEU A 203 -14.32 12.47 -11.63
CA LEU A 203 -14.79 11.11 -11.45
C LEU A 203 -13.65 10.23 -10.95
N PHE A 204 -13.87 9.57 -9.82
CA PHE A 204 -12.95 8.60 -9.24
C PHE A 204 -13.53 7.19 -9.22
N CYS A 205 -12.66 6.21 -9.29
CA CYS A 205 -12.95 4.82 -8.98
C CYS A 205 -12.27 4.45 -7.66
N TYR A 206 -13.06 3.99 -6.69
CA TYR A 206 -12.57 3.43 -5.43
C TYR A 206 -12.74 1.91 -5.45
N ASP A 207 -11.63 1.18 -5.42
CA ASP A 207 -11.63 -0.28 -5.30
C ASP A 207 -11.31 -0.67 -3.85
N HIS A 208 -12.18 -1.45 -3.21
CA HIS A 208 -11.98 -1.86 -1.82
C HIS A 208 -11.32 -3.25 -1.78
N ALA A 209 -10.02 -3.34 -1.49
CA ALA A 209 -9.30 -4.61 -1.55
C ALA A 209 -9.50 -5.54 -0.35
N ALA A 210 -10.09 -5.09 0.75
CA ALA A 210 -10.61 -6.00 1.79
C ALA A 210 -11.60 -7.02 1.22
N SER A 211 -12.31 -6.65 0.16
CA SER A 211 -13.12 -7.59 -0.61
C SER A 211 -12.27 -8.58 -1.40
N ARG A 212 -11.07 -8.26 -1.89
CA ARG A 212 -10.19 -9.21 -2.62
C ARG A 212 -9.55 -10.26 -1.70
N VAL A 213 -9.03 -9.85 -0.54
CA VAL A 213 -8.39 -10.77 0.42
C VAL A 213 -9.42 -11.72 1.04
N LEU A 214 -10.65 -11.24 1.27
CA LEU A 214 -11.75 -12.10 1.66
C LEU A 214 -12.32 -12.89 0.47
N SER A 215 -12.38 -12.32 -0.74
CA SER A 215 -12.91 -12.97 -1.96
C SER A 215 -12.11 -14.20 -2.39
N GLU A 216 -10.81 -14.27 -2.10
CA GLU A 216 -10.01 -15.47 -2.39
C GLU A 216 -10.32 -16.63 -1.42
N LYS A 217 -10.91 -16.34 -0.26
CA LYS A 217 -11.27 -17.33 0.77
C LYS A 217 -12.77 -17.49 1.03
N THR A 218 -13.59 -16.58 0.52
CA THR A 218 -15.05 -16.53 0.67
C THR A 218 -15.64 -16.02 -0.64
N ASP A 219 -16.84 -16.44 -1.02
CA ASP A 219 -17.53 -15.97 -2.25
C ASP A 219 -18.00 -14.50 -2.17
N LEU A 220 -17.29 -13.65 -1.43
CA LEU A 220 -17.62 -12.25 -1.26
C LEU A 220 -17.30 -11.46 -2.53
N PRO A 221 -18.25 -10.67 -3.07
CA PRO A 221 -18.07 -9.93 -4.31
C PRO A 221 -17.09 -8.77 -4.17
N SER A 222 -16.34 -8.47 -5.25
CA SER A 222 -15.54 -7.25 -5.38
C SER A 222 -16.42 -6.01 -5.27
N VAL A 223 -16.10 -5.11 -4.33
CA VAL A 223 -16.83 -3.86 -4.13
C VAL A 223 -16.03 -2.71 -4.74
N SER A 224 -16.62 -2.03 -5.71
CA SER A 224 -16.04 -0.86 -6.37
C SER A 224 -17.06 0.26 -6.45
N THR A 225 -16.62 1.50 -6.25
CA THR A 225 -17.49 2.69 -6.30
C THR A 225 -16.97 3.65 -7.37
N MET A 226 -17.80 3.93 -8.38
CA MET A 226 -17.59 5.08 -9.27
C MET A 226 -18.20 6.31 -8.59
N ALA A 227 -17.38 7.25 -8.15
CA ALA A 227 -17.82 8.41 -7.40
C ALA A 227 -17.52 9.71 -8.13
N LEU A 228 -18.56 10.51 -8.35
CA LEU A 228 -18.41 11.90 -8.75
C LEU A 228 -18.04 12.71 -7.51
N VAL A 229 -16.91 13.42 -7.59
CA VAL A 229 -16.46 14.39 -6.60
C VAL A 229 -16.66 15.78 -7.20
N THR A 230 -17.55 16.55 -6.58
CA THR A 230 -17.91 17.91 -7.01
C THR A 230 -17.57 18.89 -5.90
N ARG A 231 -16.87 19.98 -6.23
CA ARG A 231 -16.74 21.13 -5.33
C ARG A 231 -17.73 22.22 -5.71
N VAL A 232 -18.30 22.89 -4.71
CA VAL A 232 -19.26 23.97 -4.92
C VAL A 232 -19.07 25.07 -3.88
N SER A 233 -19.16 26.30 -4.32
CA SER A 233 -19.23 27.48 -3.45
C SER A 233 -20.69 27.91 -3.32
N THR A 234 -21.12 28.20 -2.09
CA THR A 234 -22.44 28.73 -1.79
C THR A 234 -22.31 30.05 -1.05
N GLU A 235 -23.41 30.79 -0.90
CA GLU A 235 -23.43 32.03 -0.13
C GLU A 235 -23.03 31.82 1.34
N SER A 236 -23.34 30.64 1.88
CA SER A 236 -23.11 30.28 3.28
C SER A 236 -21.79 29.55 3.53
N GLY A 237 -21.02 29.20 2.49
CA GLY A 237 -19.82 28.39 2.64
C GLY A 237 -19.38 27.64 1.41
N TYR A 238 -18.66 26.54 1.63
CA TYR A 238 -18.08 25.72 0.58
C TYR A 238 -18.35 24.25 0.88
N LEU A 239 -18.60 23.45 -0.17
CA LEU A 239 -18.86 22.01 -0.06
C LEU A 239 -17.99 21.23 -1.04
N ILE A 240 -17.46 20.09 -0.60
CA ILE A 240 -16.98 19.02 -1.47
C ILE A 240 -17.91 17.83 -1.26
N ILE A 241 -18.49 17.32 -2.34
CA ILE A 241 -19.49 16.27 -2.33
C ILE A 241 -18.93 15.09 -3.13
N THR A 242 -18.86 13.93 -2.49
CA THR A 242 -18.55 12.65 -3.12
C THR A 242 -19.82 11.83 -3.22
N ARG A 243 -20.25 11.52 -4.44
CA ARG A 243 -21.46 10.74 -4.72
C ARG A 243 -21.15 9.52 -5.58
N GLY A 244 -21.42 8.34 -5.03
CA GLY A 244 -21.48 7.09 -5.78
C GLY A 244 -22.54 7.17 -6.87
N LEU A 245 -22.12 6.87 -8.09
CA LEU A 245 -22.95 6.90 -9.29
C LEU A 245 -23.68 5.57 -9.48
N ARG A 246 -24.85 5.67 -10.12
CA ARG A 246 -25.60 4.50 -10.55
C ARG A 246 -24.90 3.82 -11.71
N ARG A 247 -25.06 2.50 -11.78
CA ARG A 247 -24.62 1.73 -12.94
C ARG A 247 -25.32 2.28 -14.20
N GLY A 248 -24.55 2.51 -15.26
CA GLY A 248 -25.03 3.10 -16.51
C GLY A 248 -25.01 4.64 -16.56
N SER A 249 -24.74 5.33 -15.44
CA SER A 249 -24.43 6.76 -15.47
C SER A 249 -23.10 7.04 -16.19
N VAL A 250 -22.17 6.10 -16.09
CA VAL A 250 -20.87 6.10 -16.76
C VAL A 250 -20.56 4.69 -17.23
N GLU A 251 -19.92 4.58 -18.39
CA GLU A 251 -19.42 3.30 -18.91
C GLU A 251 -17.91 3.40 -19.09
N VAL A 252 -17.21 2.53 -18.39
CA VAL A 252 -15.76 2.58 -18.23
C VAL A 252 -15.23 1.15 -18.29
N GLN A 253 -14.19 0.95 -19.07
CA GLN A 253 -13.48 -0.32 -19.19
C GLN A 253 -12.07 -0.17 -18.59
N ASP A 254 -11.75 -0.98 -17.59
CA ASP A 254 -10.40 -1.05 -17.01
C ASP A 254 -9.50 -1.89 -17.94
N VAL A 255 -8.60 -1.22 -18.65
CA VAL A 255 -7.67 -1.79 -19.63
C VAL A 255 -6.65 -2.74 -18.98
N LEU A 256 -6.38 -2.58 -17.67
CA LEU A 256 -5.47 -3.48 -16.94
C LEU A 256 -6.15 -4.70 -16.36
N ARG A 257 -7.47 -4.67 -16.18
CA ARG A 257 -8.20 -5.90 -15.83
C ARG A 257 -8.21 -6.75 -17.10
N ALA A 258 -7.36 -7.79 -17.12
CA ALA A 258 -7.51 -8.90 -18.05
C ALA A 258 -8.98 -9.32 -18.07
N ALA A 259 -9.47 -9.76 -19.23
CA ALA A 259 -10.80 -10.31 -19.42
C ALA A 259 -10.98 -11.61 -18.60
N SER A 260 -10.90 -11.52 -17.27
CA SER A 260 -11.29 -12.58 -16.37
C SER A 260 -12.79 -12.73 -16.57
N SER A 261 -13.16 -13.87 -17.14
CA SER A 261 -14.50 -14.37 -17.37
C SER A 261 -15.40 -14.37 -16.14
N ASP A 262 -14.87 -14.03 -14.97
CA ASP A 262 -15.63 -13.93 -13.74
C ASP A 262 -16.20 -12.52 -13.58
N ARG A 263 -17.34 -12.29 -14.23
CA ARG A 263 -18.29 -11.22 -13.89
C ARG A 263 -18.92 -11.48 -12.50
N ARG A 264 -18.11 -11.89 -11.50
CA ARG A 264 -18.53 -11.92 -10.09
C ARG A 264 -19.11 -10.55 -9.80
N SER A 265 -20.32 -10.55 -9.26
CA SER A 265 -21.23 -9.42 -9.16
C SER A 265 -20.54 -8.22 -8.49
N GLU A 266 -19.94 -7.34 -9.28
CA GLU A 266 -19.36 -6.10 -8.77
C GLU A 266 -20.47 -5.29 -8.12
N ILE A 267 -20.37 -5.09 -6.81
CA ILE A 267 -21.34 -4.29 -6.08
C ILE A 267 -20.93 -2.83 -6.26
N TRP A 268 -21.79 -2.07 -6.95
CA TRP A 268 -21.69 -0.63 -7.06
C TRP A 268 -22.40 0.01 -5.87
N LEU A 269 -21.65 0.65 -4.99
CA LEU A 269 -22.22 1.32 -3.83
C LEU A 269 -22.67 2.74 -4.20
N GLU A 270 -23.96 3.05 -3.99
CA GLU A 270 -24.44 4.43 -3.94
C GLU A 270 -24.11 5.02 -2.56
N THR A 271 -22.93 5.61 -2.41
CA THR A 271 -22.56 6.35 -1.20
C THR A 271 -22.72 7.86 -1.40
N LEU A 272 -23.03 8.60 -0.33
CA LEU A 272 -23.02 10.06 -0.33
C LEU A 272 -22.20 10.52 0.86
N THR A 273 -21.14 11.26 0.61
CA THR A 273 -20.31 11.90 1.64
C THR A 273 -20.11 13.36 1.26
N TRP A 274 -20.21 14.26 2.22
CA TRP A 274 -19.96 15.68 1.98
C TRP A 274 -19.11 16.28 3.08
N TYR A 275 -18.26 17.22 2.69
CA TYR A 275 -17.41 18.01 3.56
C TYR A 275 -17.81 19.46 3.38
N GLY A 276 -18.14 20.14 4.48
CA GLY A 276 -18.62 21.52 4.44
C GLY A 276 -17.81 22.43 5.32
N TRP A 277 -17.49 23.61 4.79
CA TRP A 277 -16.85 24.71 5.53
C TRP A 277 -17.77 25.92 5.47
N LEU A 278 -18.40 26.20 6.61
CA LEU A 278 -19.31 27.32 6.73
C LEU A 278 -18.51 28.60 6.96
N ILE A 279 -18.92 29.67 6.31
CA ILE A 279 -18.43 31.01 6.63
C ILE A 279 -19.10 31.39 7.95
N SER A 280 -18.32 31.37 9.03
CA SER A 280 -18.79 31.86 10.33
C SER A 280 -19.08 33.36 10.21
N GLN A 281 -20.32 33.78 10.51
CA GLN A 281 -20.68 35.20 10.59
C GLN A 281 -20.31 35.86 11.94
N PHE A 282 -19.45 35.23 12.74
CA PHE A 282 -19.00 35.84 14.00
C PHE A 282 -17.87 36.86 13.76
N VAL A 283 -18.28 38.13 13.67
CA VAL A 283 -17.69 39.25 14.43
C VAL A 283 -18.58 39.45 15.66
#